data_AF-A0A6G3UG51-F1
#
_entry.id   AF-A0A6G3UG51-F1
#
_cell.length_a   1.000
_cell.length_b   1.000
_cell.length_c   1.000
_cell.angle_alpha   90.00
_cell.angle_beta   90.00
_cell.angle_gamma   90.00
#
_symmetry.space_group_name_H-M   'P 1'
#
loop_
_entity.id
_entity.type
_entity.pdbx_description
1 polymer ?
#
loop_
_entity_poly.entity_id
_entity_poly.type
_entity_poly.pdbx_seq_one_letter_code
_entity_poly.pdbx_strand_id
1 'polypeptide(L)'
;MDHAWTAAQRLAEGRPVREALGGRDSAEDWAALDLAVRYPPWYAPDRWVSPLPDRDAAPTEPGTALALCHRDGRVREAALDRVSRYPDLLPLLVVRCTDWAAPVRERARALLAEAPAAALVAQAELILLLDRRERGGFAAKQLGRALREGPAEALHPL
;
A
#
# COMPACT_ATOMS: atom_id res chain seq x y z
N MET A 1 -17.66 -3.00 -0.27
CA MET A 1 -16.99 -3.92 -1.23
C MET A 1 -17.05 -3.37 -2.65
N ASP A 2 -18.20 -2.91 -3.14
CA ASP A 2 -18.36 -2.37 -4.50
C ASP A 2 -17.39 -1.25 -4.86
N HIS A 3 -17.13 -0.31 -3.95
CA HIS A 3 -16.21 0.81 -4.20
C HIS A 3 -14.74 0.41 -4.37
N ALA A 4 -14.25 -0.54 -3.57
CA ALA A 4 -12.89 -1.06 -3.69
C ALA A 4 -12.69 -1.83 -4.98
N TRP A 5 -13.74 -2.55 -5.41
CA TRP A 5 -13.79 -3.20 -6.71
C TRP A 5 -13.77 -2.20 -7.87
N THR A 6 -14.58 -1.13 -7.81
CA THR A 6 -14.52 -0.05 -8.80
C THR A 6 -13.13 0.58 -8.88
N ALA A 7 -12.46 0.77 -7.73
CA ALA A 7 -11.09 1.29 -7.71
C ALA A 7 -10.09 0.33 -8.38
N ALA A 8 -10.19 -0.97 -8.11
CA ALA A 8 -9.36 -1.99 -8.77
C ALA A 8 -9.57 -1.99 -10.30
N GLN A 9 -10.81 -1.85 -10.78
CA GLN A 9 -11.11 -1.76 -12.22
C GLN A 9 -10.49 -0.51 -12.84
N ARG A 10 -10.61 0.66 -12.19
CA ARG A 10 -10.01 1.91 -12.67
C ARG A 10 -8.48 1.84 -12.75
N LEU A 11 -7.83 1.16 -11.80
CA LEU A 11 -6.39 0.90 -11.88
C LEU A 11 -6.04 0.03 -13.10
N ALA A 12 -6.84 -1.01 -13.38
CA ALA A 12 -6.65 -1.87 -14.54
C ALA A 12 -6.86 -1.13 -15.88
N GLU A 13 -7.71 -0.11 -15.88
CA GLU A 13 -7.87 0.84 -17.00
C GLU A 13 -6.70 1.83 -17.13
N GLY A 14 -5.73 1.80 -16.21
CA GLY A 14 -4.55 2.66 -16.22
C GLY A 14 -4.74 4.01 -15.53
N ARG A 15 -5.81 4.20 -14.74
CA ARG A 15 -5.98 5.44 -13.97
C ARG A 15 -5.03 5.48 -12.76
N PRO A 16 -4.41 6.64 -12.44
CA PRO A 16 -3.62 6.82 -11.23
C PRO A 16 -4.37 6.44 -9.95
N VAL A 17 -3.67 6.00 -8.91
CA VAL A 17 -4.28 5.40 -7.72
C VAL A 17 -5.23 6.35 -7.00
N ARG A 18 -4.87 7.64 -6.91
CA ARG A 18 -5.70 8.68 -6.29
C ARG A 18 -7.02 8.89 -7.04
N GLU A 19 -6.96 8.89 -8.36
CA GLU A 19 -8.13 8.99 -9.23
C GLU A 19 -8.99 7.71 -9.16
N ALA A 20 -8.34 6.55 -9.16
CA ALA A 20 -9.00 5.25 -9.07
C ALA A 20 -9.84 5.14 -7.79
N LEU A 21 -9.29 5.56 -6.66
CA LEU A 21 -10.00 5.63 -5.38
C LEU A 21 -11.16 6.65 -5.40
N GLY A 22 -11.10 7.67 -6.26
CA GLY A 22 -12.19 8.62 -6.48
C GLY A 22 -12.37 9.61 -5.33
N GLY A 23 -11.25 10.13 -4.79
CA GLY A 23 -11.24 11.05 -3.64
C GLY A 23 -11.42 10.36 -2.29
N ARG A 24 -11.58 9.03 -2.27
CA ARG A 24 -11.48 8.21 -1.07
C ARG A 24 -10.01 7.96 -0.74
N ASP A 25 -9.61 8.20 0.49
CA ASP A 25 -8.22 8.04 0.92
C ASP A 25 -8.13 7.64 2.39
N SER A 26 -9.17 7.00 2.93
CA SER A 26 -9.15 6.53 4.32
C SER A 26 -8.24 5.30 4.46
N ALA A 27 -7.82 5.01 5.69
CA ALA A 27 -7.08 3.78 5.98
C ALA A 27 -7.83 2.52 5.53
N GLU A 28 -9.16 2.52 5.66
CA GLU A 28 -10.01 1.40 5.27
C GLU A 28 -10.06 1.21 3.75
N ASP A 29 -10.07 2.30 2.98
CA ASP A 29 -10.10 2.23 1.51
C ASP A 29 -8.85 1.54 0.94
N TRP A 30 -7.68 1.83 1.50
CA TRP A 30 -6.42 1.19 1.13
C TRP A 30 -6.40 -0.31 1.46
N ALA A 31 -6.88 -0.67 2.65
CA ALA A 31 -7.00 -2.07 3.05
C ALA A 31 -8.05 -2.82 2.20
N ALA A 32 -9.15 -2.16 1.85
CA ALA A 32 -10.20 -2.73 1.02
C ALA A 32 -9.76 -2.91 -0.44
N LEU A 33 -9.00 -1.95 -1.00
CA LEU A 33 -8.40 -2.06 -2.33
C LEU A 33 -7.48 -3.29 -2.41
N ASP A 34 -6.60 -3.49 -1.42
CA ASP A 34 -5.71 -4.66 -1.36
C ASP A 34 -6.50 -5.97 -1.39
N LEU A 35 -7.55 -6.07 -0.59
CA LEU A 35 -8.40 -7.26 -0.55
C LEU A 35 -9.15 -7.47 -1.86
N ALA A 36 -9.67 -6.41 -2.49
CA ALA A 36 -10.42 -6.50 -3.74
C ALA A 36 -9.57 -7.02 -4.91
N VAL A 37 -8.31 -6.58 -5.01
CA VAL A 37 -7.38 -7.07 -6.04
C VAL A 37 -6.91 -8.50 -5.73
N ARG A 38 -6.65 -8.81 -4.46
CA ARG A 38 -6.14 -10.12 -4.04
C ARG A 38 -7.15 -11.23 -4.15
N TYR A 39 -8.38 -10.96 -3.73
CA TYR A 39 -9.48 -11.92 -3.64
C TYR A 39 -10.70 -11.39 -4.38
N PRO A 40 -10.68 -11.44 -5.73
CA PRO A 40 -11.81 -10.98 -6.49
C PRO A 40 -13.08 -11.77 -6.17
N PRO A 41 -14.27 -11.14 -6.26
CA PRO A 41 -15.52 -11.80 -5.99
C PRO A 41 -15.72 -13.00 -6.93
N TRP A 42 -16.12 -14.14 -6.36
CA TRP A 42 -16.37 -15.37 -7.10
C TRP A 42 -17.52 -15.26 -8.13
N TYR A 43 -18.42 -14.27 -7.96
CA TYR A 43 -19.55 -13.99 -8.85
C TYR A 43 -19.25 -12.98 -9.97
N ALA A 44 -17.99 -12.53 -10.09
CA ALA A 44 -17.56 -11.62 -11.15
C ALA A 44 -16.52 -12.22 -12.13
N PRO A 45 -16.63 -13.51 -12.56
CA PRO A 45 -15.60 -14.13 -13.40
C PRO A 45 -15.46 -13.43 -14.77
N ASP A 46 -16.55 -12.94 -15.34
CA ASP A 46 -16.62 -12.26 -16.64
C ASP A 46 -16.39 -10.73 -16.57
N ARG A 47 -16.29 -10.16 -15.36
CA ARG A 47 -15.89 -8.75 -15.13
C ARG A 47 -14.44 -8.60 -14.67
N TRP A 48 -13.73 -9.71 -14.47
CA TRP A 48 -12.30 -9.69 -14.21
C TRP A 48 -11.53 -9.49 -15.51
N VAL A 49 -11.14 -8.25 -15.81
CA VAL A 49 -10.24 -7.97 -16.94
C VAL A 49 -8.82 -8.31 -16.49
N SER A 50 -8.45 -9.56 -16.75
CA SER A 50 -7.05 -9.97 -16.88
C SER A 50 -6.45 -9.25 -18.10
N PRO A 51 -5.16 -8.87 -18.08
CA PRO A 51 -4.18 -9.33 -17.11
C PRO A 51 -3.98 -8.35 -15.96
N LEU A 52 -4.11 -8.87 -14.74
CA LEU A 52 -3.27 -8.35 -13.66
C LEU A 52 -1.83 -8.35 -14.15
N PRO A 53 -1.03 -7.35 -13.75
CA PRO A 53 0.38 -7.32 -14.11
C PRO A 53 1.03 -8.62 -13.66
N ASP A 54 1.69 -9.30 -14.60
CA ASP A 54 2.69 -10.30 -14.25
C ASP A 54 3.93 -9.58 -13.66
N ARG A 55 4.96 -10.34 -13.27
CA ARG A 55 6.17 -9.73 -12.70
C ARG A 55 6.90 -8.79 -13.69
N ASP A 56 6.72 -9.03 -14.99
CA ASP A 56 7.46 -8.43 -16.11
C ASP A 56 6.68 -7.27 -16.76
N ALA A 57 5.45 -7.00 -16.30
CA ALA A 57 4.59 -5.95 -16.80
C ALA A 57 5.23 -4.55 -16.71
N ALA A 58 4.86 -3.68 -17.65
CA ALA A 58 5.39 -2.32 -17.75
C ALA A 58 5.24 -1.54 -16.42
N PRO A 59 6.27 -0.80 -15.99
CA PRO A 59 6.29 -0.13 -14.69
C PRO A 59 5.50 1.18 -14.77
N THR A 60 4.17 1.09 -14.70
CA THR A 60 3.29 2.24 -14.48
C THR A 60 2.91 2.32 -13.01
N GLU A 61 2.50 3.50 -12.54
CA GLU A 61 1.97 3.64 -11.18
C GLU A 61 0.76 2.72 -10.92
N PRO A 62 -0.27 2.67 -11.80
CA PRO A 62 -1.43 1.80 -11.59
C PRO A 62 -1.06 0.31 -11.64
N GLY A 63 -0.15 -0.05 -12.56
CA GLY A 63 0.39 -1.40 -12.64
C GLY A 63 1.16 -1.79 -11.37
N THR A 64 1.94 -0.87 -10.79
CA THR A 64 2.64 -1.11 -9.53
C THR A 64 1.65 -1.26 -8.37
N ALA A 65 0.58 -0.46 -8.31
CA ALA A 65 -0.47 -0.59 -7.32
C ALA A 65 -1.16 -1.96 -7.39
N LEU A 66 -1.56 -2.40 -8.59
CA LEU A 66 -2.15 -3.73 -8.82
C LEU A 66 -1.17 -4.85 -8.45
N ALA A 67 0.09 -4.72 -8.84
CA ALA A 67 1.14 -5.71 -8.56
C ALA A 67 1.41 -5.83 -7.05
N LEU A 68 1.39 -4.73 -6.30
CA LEU A 68 1.51 -4.75 -4.83
C LEU A 68 0.35 -5.49 -4.18
N CYS A 69 -0.86 -5.47 -4.75
CA CYS A 69 -2.04 -6.15 -4.20
C CYS A 69 -2.29 -7.56 -4.80
N HIS A 70 -1.39 -8.02 -5.67
CA HIS A 70 -1.53 -9.27 -6.40
C HIS A 70 -1.64 -10.51 -5.48
N ARG A 71 -2.35 -11.56 -5.94
CA ARG A 71 -2.50 -12.81 -5.16
C ARG A 71 -1.20 -13.60 -4.98
N ASP A 72 -0.35 -13.58 -6.01
CA ASP A 72 0.99 -14.16 -5.96
C ASP A 72 1.95 -13.24 -5.20
N GLY A 73 2.55 -13.75 -4.13
CA GLY A 73 3.56 -13.05 -3.34
C GLY A 73 4.80 -12.65 -4.13
N ARG A 74 5.20 -13.40 -5.16
CA ARG A 74 6.39 -13.07 -5.99
C ARG A 74 6.18 -11.79 -6.80
N VAL A 75 4.98 -11.60 -7.34
CA VAL A 75 4.61 -10.37 -8.07
C VAL A 75 4.62 -9.18 -7.10
N ARG A 76 4.06 -9.36 -5.90
CA ARG A 76 4.08 -8.32 -4.85
C ARG A 76 5.48 -7.95 -4.42
N GLU A 77 6.35 -8.94 -4.24
CA GLU A 77 7.75 -8.73 -3.88
C GLU A 77 8.48 -7.92 -4.95
N ALA A 78 8.38 -8.33 -6.22
CA ALA A 78 9.00 -7.63 -7.34
C ALA A 78 8.49 -6.18 -7.50
N ALA A 79 7.23 -5.92 -7.15
CA ALA A 79 6.65 -4.58 -7.21
C ALA A 79 7.24 -3.61 -6.17
N LEU A 80 7.79 -4.11 -5.06
CA LEU A 80 8.39 -3.27 -4.01
C LEU A 80 9.61 -2.50 -4.52
N ASP A 81 10.33 -3.00 -5.53
CA ASP A 81 11.48 -2.30 -6.12
C ASP A 81 11.08 -1.04 -6.91
N ARG A 82 9.79 -0.90 -7.21
CA ARG A 82 9.25 0.22 -8.00
C ARG A 82 8.51 1.24 -7.11
N VAL A 83 8.16 0.88 -5.88
CA VAL A 83 7.30 1.69 -5.00
C VAL A 83 7.91 3.07 -4.69
N SER A 84 9.23 3.16 -4.58
CA SER A 84 9.95 4.43 -4.31
C SER A 84 9.81 5.46 -5.43
N ARG A 85 9.43 5.02 -6.64
CA ARG A 85 9.18 5.92 -7.78
C ARG A 85 7.81 6.60 -7.69
N TYR A 86 6.93 6.12 -6.82
CA TYR A 86 5.52 6.54 -6.72
C TYR A 86 5.15 6.84 -5.26
N PRO A 87 5.34 8.08 -4.79
CA PRO A 87 5.03 8.46 -3.41
C PRO A 87 3.59 8.16 -2.99
N ASP A 88 2.64 8.24 -3.92
CA ASP A 88 1.23 7.91 -3.70
C ASP A 88 0.97 6.44 -3.37
N LEU A 89 1.95 5.56 -3.55
CA LEU A 89 1.87 4.14 -3.18
C LEU A 89 2.43 3.84 -1.79
N LEU A 90 2.87 4.86 -1.03
CA LEU A 90 3.27 4.69 0.36
C LEU A 90 2.21 3.97 1.22
N PRO A 91 0.90 4.26 1.10
CA PRO A 91 -0.11 3.51 1.84
C PRO A 91 -0.05 2.00 1.57
N LEU A 92 0.13 1.58 0.31
CA LEU A 92 0.28 0.16 -0.04
C LEU A 92 1.58 -0.44 0.50
N LEU A 93 2.68 0.32 0.56
CA LEU A 93 3.91 -0.10 1.24
C LEU A 93 3.65 -0.39 2.73
N VAL A 94 2.89 0.47 3.41
CA VAL A 94 2.47 0.25 4.80
C VAL A 94 1.64 -1.04 4.92
N VAL A 95 0.71 -1.30 4.01
CA VAL A 95 -0.05 -2.58 4.00
C VAL A 95 0.91 -3.78 3.84
N ARG A 96 1.90 -3.69 2.95
CA ARG A 96 2.90 -4.77 2.73
C ARG A 96 3.83 -5.01 3.92
N CYS A 97 4.00 -4.05 4.84
CA CYS A 97 4.71 -4.30 6.09
C CYS A 97 4.02 -5.32 7.02
N THR A 98 2.77 -5.70 6.72
CA THR A 98 1.98 -6.70 7.44
C THR A 98 1.81 -8.02 6.68
N ASP A 99 2.58 -8.24 5.62
CA ASP A 99 2.39 -9.38 4.74
C ASP A 99 2.51 -10.74 5.44
N TRP A 100 1.74 -11.72 4.97
CA TRP A 100 1.88 -13.10 5.41
C TRP A 100 3.17 -13.72 4.83
N ALA A 101 3.53 -13.36 3.59
CA ALA A 101 4.76 -13.81 2.95
C ALA A 101 5.95 -13.05 3.54
N ALA A 102 6.83 -13.77 4.24
CA ALA A 102 8.00 -13.16 4.88
C ALA A 102 8.89 -12.36 3.91
N PRO A 103 9.20 -12.83 2.69
CA PRO A 103 10.04 -12.07 1.75
C PRO A 103 9.45 -10.68 1.42
N VAL A 104 8.16 -10.63 1.08
CA VAL A 104 7.43 -9.37 0.82
C VAL A 104 7.47 -8.46 2.04
N ARG A 105 7.19 -9.01 3.22
CA ARG A 105 7.09 -8.25 4.46
C ARG A 105 8.42 -7.62 4.85
N GLU A 106 9.49 -8.40 4.88
CA GLU A 106 10.80 -7.89 5.31
C GLU A 106 11.35 -6.87 4.30
N ARG A 107 11.11 -7.07 3.00
CA ARG A 107 11.45 -6.08 1.97
C ARG A 107 10.68 -4.77 2.16
N ALA A 108 9.37 -4.85 2.41
CA ALA A 108 8.54 -3.67 2.67
C ALA A 108 8.98 -2.91 3.92
N ARG A 109 9.33 -3.63 4.99
CA ARG A 109 9.84 -3.04 6.25
C ARG A 109 11.17 -2.32 6.05
N ALA A 110 12.08 -2.90 5.28
CA ALA A 110 13.34 -2.25 4.92
C ALA A 110 13.10 -0.93 4.17
N LEU A 111 12.16 -0.91 3.22
CA LEU A 111 11.81 0.32 2.50
C LEU A 111 11.10 1.35 3.39
N LEU A 112 10.20 0.91 4.28
CA LEU A 112 9.52 1.81 5.21
C LEU A 112 10.47 2.39 6.27
N ALA A 113 11.56 1.69 6.58
CA ALA A 113 12.59 2.21 7.49
C ALA A 113 13.28 3.47 6.97
N GLU A 114 13.35 3.62 5.65
CA GLU A 114 13.93 4.78 4.96
C GLU A 114 12.91 5.91 4.72
N ALA A 115 11.64 5.72 5.11
CA ALA A 115 10.60 6.71 4.87
C ALA A 115 10.77 7.94 5.78
N PRO A 116 10.58 9.17 5.27
CA PRO A 116 10.63 10.38 6.09
C PRO A 116 9.62 10.35 7.23
N ALA A 117 9.99 10.90 8.39
CA ALA A 117 9.11 10.98 9.57
C ALA A 117 7.75 11.63 9.25
N ALA A 118 7.73 12.71 8.47
CA ALA A 118 6.50 13.38 8.04
C ALA A 118 5.58 12.45 7.21
N ALA A 119 6.17 11.59 6.37
CA ALA A 119 5.42 10.63 5.58
C ALA A 119 4.80 9.53 6.47
N LEU A 120 5.53 9.07 7.50
CA LEU A 120 4.98 8.13 8.49
C LEU A 120 3.82 8.74 9.28
N VAL A 121 3.96 10.00 9.72
CA VAL A 121 2.89 10.72 10.44
C VAL A 121 1.65 10.90 9.57
N ALA A 122 1.82 11.22 8.28
CA ALA A 122 0.71 11.30 7.33
C ALA A 122 -0.03 9.97 7.15
N GLN A 123 0.60 8.84 7.48
CA GLN A 123 0.00 7.50 7.40
C GLN A 123 -0.46 6.95 8.77
N ALA A 124 -0.55 7.79 9.81
CA ALA A 124 -0.82 7.35 11.17
C ALA A 124 -2.11 6.51 11.29
N GLU A 125 -3.21 6.95 10.65
CA GLU A 125 -4.49 6.22 10.68
C GLU A 125 -4.34 4.79 10.15
N LEU A 126 -3.70 4.63 8.99
CA LEU A 126 -3.48 3.33 8.37
C LEU A 126 -2.54 2.45 9.18
N ILE A 127 -1.46 3.02 9.71
CA ILE A 127 -0.51 2.32 10.57
C ILE A 127 -1.22 1.77 11.81
N LEU A 128 -2.04 2.59 12.49
CA LEU A 128 -2.77 2.20 13.69
C LEU A 128 -3.88 1.19 13.38
N LEU A 129 -4.57 1.32 12.24
CA LEU A 129 -5.53 0.32 11.78
C LEU A 129 -4.86 -1.05 11.61
N LEU A 130 -3.67 -1.07 11.00
CA LEU A 130 -2.94 -2.30 10.71
C LEU A 130 -2.19 -2.88 11.92
N ASP A 131 -1.86 -2.08 12.93
CA ASP A 131 -1.25 -2.53 14.19
C ASP A 131 -2.10 -3.58 14.92
N ARG A 132 -3.42 -3.51 14.72
CA ARG A 132 -4.39 -4.49 15.25
C ARG A 132 -4.25 -5.89 14.65
N ARG A 133 -3.44 -6.06 13.59
CA ARG A 133 -3.17 -7.35 12.94
C ARG A 133 -1.89 -7.97 13.52
N GLU A 134 -1.81 -9.29 13.50
CA GLU A 134 -0.68 -10.09 14.03
C GLU A 134 0.73 -9.60 13.63
N ARG A 135 0.86 -8.97 12.45
CA ARG A 135 2.15 -8.53 11.86
C ARG A 135 2.29 -7.00 11.75
N GLY A 136 1.36 -6.24 12.35
CA GLY A 136 1.24 -4.78 12.25
C GLY A 136 2.29 -3.96 12.98
N GLY A 137 2.85 -4.49 14.07
CA GLY A 137 3.63 -3.71 15.03
C GLY A 137 4.92 -3.07 14.52
N PHE A 138 5.43 -3.42 13.34
CA PHE A 138 6.62 -2.77 12.80
C PHE A 138 6.36 -1.30 12.45
N ALA A 139 5.31 -1.02 11.68
CA ALA A 139 5.03 0.35 11.23
C ALA A 139 4.63 1.25 12.41
N ALA A 140 3.91 0.70 13.39
CA ALA A 140 3.55 1.41 14.63
C ALA A 140 4.77 1.82 15.45
N LYS A 141 5.80 0.96 15.53
CA LYS A 141 7.07 1.29 16.18
C LYS A 141 7.81 2.42 15.46
N GLN A 142 7.81 2.40 14.12
CA GLN A 142 8.41 3.46 13.30
C GLN A 142 7.68 4.79 13.48
N LEU A 143 6.34 4.79 13.45
CA LEU A 143 5.52 5.97 13.75
C LEU A 143 5.81 6.53 15.15
N GLY A 144 5.88 5.66 16.16
CA GLY A 144 6.21 6.09 17.53
C GLY A 144 7.61 6.72 17.65
N ARG A 145 8.59 6.29 16.85
CA ARG A 145 9.92 6.92 16.78
C ARG A 145 9.82 8.30 16.12
N ALA A 146 9.18 8.38 14.96
CA ALA A 146 8.96 9.64 14.23
C ALA A 146 8.28 10.72 15.10
N LEU A 147 7.29 10.32 15.91
CA LEU A 147 6.59 11.24 16.81
C LEU A 147 7.46 11.70 18.00
N ARG A 148 8.37 10.86 18.51
CA ARG A 148 9.26 11.21 19.63
C ARG A 148 10.43 12.08 19.21
N GLU A 149 10.98 11.84 18.02
CA GLU A 149 12.10 12.60 17.48
C GLU A 149 11.69 14.02 17.07
N GLY A 150 10.38 14.23 16.84
CA GLY A 150 9.80 15.53 16.50
C GLY A 150 10.20 16.01 15.10
N PRO A 151 9.60 17.09 14.60
CA PRO A 151 10.13 17.76 13.42
C PRO A 151 11.51 18.32 13.77
N ALA A 152 12.52 18.07 12.94
CA ALA A 152 13.85 18.66 13.10
C ALA A 152 13.84 20.21 13.18
N GLU A 153 12.72 20.85 12.81
CA GLU A 153 12.54 22.31 12.72
C GLU A 153 11.74 22.94 13.87
N ALA A 154 11.29 22.18 14.89
CA ALA A 154 10.43 22.72 15.95
C ALA A 154 11.07 22.87 17.34
N LEU A 155 12.40 23.05 17.41
CA LEU A 155 13.06 23.53 18.62
C LEU A 155 13.20 25.06 18.58
N HIS A 156 12.07 25.76 18.63
CA HIS A 156 12.11 27.16 19.07
C HIS A 156 12.21 27.16 20.60
N PRO A 157 13.25 27.77 21.19
CA PRO A 157 13.29 27.99 22.64
C PRO A 157 12.12 28.90 23.02
N LEU A 158 11.40 28.49 24.08
CA LEU A 158 10.44 29.32 24.80
C LEU A 158 11.17 30.37 25.64
#